data_AF-A0A9E3XYQ8-F1
#
_entry.id   AF-A0A9E3XYQ8-F1
#
_cell.length_a   1.000
_cell.length_b   1.000
_cell.length_c   1.000
_cell.angle_alpha   90.00
_cell.angle_beta   90.00
_cell.angle_gamma   90.00
#
_symmetry.space_group_name_H-M   'P 1'
#
loop_
_entity.id
_entity.type
_entity.pdbx_description
1 polymer ?
#
loop_
_entity_poly.entity_id
_entity_poly.type
_entity_poly.pdbx_seq_one_letter_code
_entity_poly.pdbx_strand_id
1 'polypeptide(L)'
;MSRFAATSDTAPEVEAMMVERWRQMTPAEKMATVTELNEAVEMLAWAGVRTRHPEATEEESRMRVAALRLGRDLMIEVYGWDPDERGW
;
A
#
# COMPACT_ATOMS: atom_id res chain seq x y z
N MET A 1 19.11 18.21 11.27
CA MET A 1 18.12 18.28 12.36
C MET A 1 16.96 17.37 12.00
N SER A 2 16.81 16.28 12.76
CA SER A 2 15.94 15.13 12.47
C SER A 2 14.46 15.47 12.66
N ARG A 3 13.63 15.23 11.64
CA ARG A 3 12.18 15.46 11.65
C ARG A 3 11.39 14.15 11.52
N PHE A 4 11.71 13.16 12.36
CA PHE A 4 10.89 11.93 12.50
C PHE A 4 10.82 11.38 13.94
N ALA A 5 11.31 12.10 14.94
CA ALA A 5 11.17 11.69 16.33
C ALA A 5 9.86 12.25 16.92
N ALA A 6 8.75 11.51 16.78
CA ALA A 6 7.66 11.37 17.77
C ALA A 6 6.31 10.95 17.13
N THR A 7 6.08 9.63 17.01
CA THR A 7 4.83 8.83 17.21
C THR A 7 4.91 7.54 16.39
N SER A 8 5.93 6.73 16.65
CA SER A 8 5.86 5.33 16.24
C SER A 8 5.13 4.59 17.36
N ASP A 9 4.03 3.88 17.05
CA ASP A 9 3.40 2.91 17.97
C ASP A 9 4.34 1.72 18.28
N THR A 10 5.55 1.73 17.69
CA THR A 10 6.64 0.78 17.96
C THR A 10 7.72 1.46 18.80
N ALA A 11 8.04 0.86 19.95
CA ALA A 11 9.14 1.31 20.80
C ALA A 11 10.50 1.22 20.06
N PRO A 12 11.45 2.17 20.28
CA PRO A 12 12.70 2.22 19.53
C PRO A 12 13.54 0.93 19.59
N GLU A 13 13.54 0.25 20.73
CA GLU A 13 14.22 -1.04 20.91
C GLU A 13 13.60 -2.15 20.05
N VAL A 14 12.27 -2.14 19.89
CA VAL A 14 11.55 -3.08 19.03
C VAL A 14 11.85 -2.79 17.56
N GLU A 15 11.89 -1.52 17.17
CA GLU A 15 12.29 -1.11 15.82
C GLU A 15 13.72 -1.57 15.49
N ALA A 16 14.67 -1.38 16.41
CA ALA A 16 16.03 -1.86 16.24
C ALA A 16 16.09 -3.38 16.09
N MET A 17 15.31 -4.13 16.86
CA MET A 17 15.19 -5.58 16.73
C MET A 17 14.63 -5.98 15.35
N MET A 18 13.58 -5.33 14.86
CA MET A 18 13.01 -5.62 13.53
C MET A 18 14.04 -5.40 12.42
N VAL A 19 14.75 -4.26 12.45
CA VAL A 19 15.78 -3.94 11.45
C VAL A 19 16.91 -4.96 11.46
N GLU A 20 17.36 -5.38 12.64
CA GLU A 20 18.41 -6.40 12.76
C GLU A 20 17.96 -7.76 12.21
N ARG A 21 16.69 -8.15 12.42
CA ARG A 21 16.13 -9.36 11.78
C ARG A 21 16.14 -9.28 10.26
N TRP A 22 15.75 -8.14 9.68
CA TRP A 22 15.80 -7.97 8.22
C TRP A 22 17.22 -7.98 7.65
N ARG A 23 18.23 -7.57 8.43
CA ARG A 23 19.65 -7.64 8.02
C ARG A 23 20.19 -9.07 8.02
N GLN A 24 19.65 -9.91 8.89
CA GLN A 24 20.05 -11.32 9.01
C GLN A 24 19.37 -12.23 7.98
N MET A 25 18.29 -11.77 7.34
CA MET A 25 17.63 -12.51 6.26
C MET A 25 18.56 -12.71 5.06
N THR A 26 18.54 -13.92 4.51
CA THR A 26 19.09 -14.17 3.18
C THR A 26 18.31 -13.37 2.13
N PRO A 27 18.89 -13.11 0.94
CA PRO A 27 18.17 -12.45 -0.15
C PRO A 27 16.86 -13.15 -0.54
N ALA A 28 16.81 -14.48 -0.48
CA ALA A 28 15.62 -15.27 -0.80
C ALA A 28 14.51 -15.09 0.24
N GLU A 29 14.82 -15.18 1.54
CA GLU A 29 13.85 -14.95 2.62
C GLU A 29 13.30 -13.53 2.59
N LYS A 30 14.17 -12.55 2.31
CA LYS A 30 13.75 -11.16 2.18
C LYS A 30 12.81 -10.97 1.00
N MET A 31 13.09 -11.62 -0.14
CA MET A 31 12.21 -11.56 -1.31
C MET A 31 10.85 -12.21 -1.03
N ALA A 32 10.82 -13.37 -0.38
CA ALA A 32 9.58 -14.03 0.03
C ALA A 32 8.74 -13.11 0.94
N THR A 33 9.37 -12.52 1.95
CA THR A 33 8.70 -11.56 2.86
C THR A 33 8.13 -10.36 2.10
N VAL A 34 8.89 -9.77 1.17
CA VAL A 34 8.41 -8.62 0.37
C VAL A 34 7.24 -9.03 -0.52
N THR A 35 7.27 -10.21 -1.13
CA THR A 35 6.15 -10.72 -1.94
C THR A 35 4.88 -10.87 -1.10
N GLU A 36 4.96 -11.52 0.05
CA GLU A 36 3.83 -11.68 0.97
C GLU A 36 3.25 -10.33 1.43
N LEU A 37 4.11 -9.34 1.69
CA LEU A 37 3.68 -7.99 2.04
C LEU A 37 2.95 -7.29 0.88
N ASN A 38 3.40 -7.47 -0.36
CA ASN A 38 2.70 -6.91 -1.53
C ASN A 38 1.32 -7.54 -1.70
N GLU A 39 1.20 -8.86 -1.53
CA GLU A 39 -0.09 -9.56 -1.57
C GLU A 39 -1.03 -9.08 -0.46
N ALA A 40 -0.51 -8.88 0.76
CA ALA A 40 -1.29 -8.35 1.86
C ALA A 40 -1.81 -6.92 1.58
N VAL A 41 -0.97 -6.04 1.05
CA VAL A 41 -1.36 -4.67 0.68
C VAL A 41 -2.39 -4.68 -0.46
N GLU A 42 -2.25 -5.57 -1.45
CA GLU A 42 -3.25 -5.77 -2.50
C GLU A 42 -4.62 -6.10 -1.90
N MET A 43 -4.67 -7.11 -1.02
CA MET A 43 -5.90 -7.54 -0.36
C MET A 43 -6.54 -6.41 0.46
N LEU A 44 -5.72 -5.65 1.20
CA LEU A 44 -6.20 -4.52 2.00
C LEU A 44 -6.77 -3.40 1.13
N ALA A 45 -6.13 -3.08 0.00
CA ALA A 45 -6.63 -2.08 -0.94
C ALA A 45 -8.02 -2.47 -1.48
N TRP A 46 -8.18 -3.72 -1.89
CA TRP A 46 -9.46 -4.26 -2.36
C TRP A 46 -10.55 -4.23 -1.27
N ALA A 47 -10.22 -4.70 -0.07
CA ALA A 47 -11.15 -4.69 1.06
C ALA A 47 -11.59 -3.27 1.41
N GLY A 48 -10.64 -2.33 1.43
CA GLY A 48 -10.90 -0.91 1.69
C GLY A 48 -11.82 -0.28 0.65
N VAL A 49 -11.56 -0.51 -0.64
CA VAL A 49 -12.42 -0.01 -1.73
C VAL A 49 -13.84 -0.58 -1.63
N ARG A 50 -13.99 -1.90 -1.45
CA ARG A 50 -15.30 -2.55 -1.30
C ARG A 50 -16.07 -2.04 -0.07
N THR A 51 -15.36 -1.72 1.01
CA THR A 51 -15.98 -1.17 2.23
C THR A 51 -16.47 0.26 2.02
N ARG A 52 -15.69 1.10 1.31
CA ARG A 52 -16.03 2.51 1.05
C ARG A 52 -17.06 2.68 -0.07
N HIS A 53 -17.11 1.75 -1.02
CA HIS A 53 -17.94 1.83 -2.24
C HIS A 53 -18.67 0.50 -2.46
N PRO A 54 -19.60 0.10 -1.57
CA PRO A 54 -20.28 -1.19 -1.66
C PRO A 54 -21.12 -1.38 -2.92
N GLU A 55 -21.54 -0.28 -3.56
CA GLU A 55 -22.30 -0.25 -4.81
C GLU A 55 -21.45 -0.21 -6.08
N ALA A 56 -20.13 -0.06 -5.96
CA ALA A 56 -19.26 0.04 -7.13
C ALA A 56 -19.29 -1.26 -7.94
N THR A 57 -19.30 -1.09 -9.26
CA THR A 57 -19.06 -2.22 -10.17
C THR A 57 -17.64 -2.77 -9.98
N GLU A 58 -17.40 -3.97 -10.48
CA GLU A 58 -16.07 -4.57 -10.41
C GLU A 58 -15.02 -3.74 -11.18
N GLU A 59 -15.40 -3.15 -12.31
CA GLU A 59 -14.54 -2.27 -13.10
C GLU A 59 -14.19 -0.98 -12.37
N GLU A 60 -15.17 -0.30 -11.78
CA GLU A 60 -14.93 0.89 -10.96
C GLU A 60 -14.06 0.55 -9.74
N SER A 61 -14.29 -0.60 -9.12
CA SER A 61 -13.45 -1.08 -8.01
C SER A 61 -12.00 -1.29 -8.46
N ARG A 62 -11.77 -1.87 -9.65
CA ARG A 62 -10.42 -2.00 -10.23
C ARG A 62 -9.77 -0.63 -10.43
N MET A 63 -10.50 0.36 -10.96
CA MET A 63 -9.97 1.70 -11.20
C MET A 63 -9.61 2.42 -9.89
N ARG A 64 -10.45 2.30 -8.86
CA ARG A 64 -10.16 2.86 -7.53
C ARG A 64 -8.93 2.21 -6.90
N VAL A 65 -8.82 0.88 -6.95
CA VAL A 65 -7.63 0.16 -6.45
C VAL A 65 -6.37 0.54 -7.23
N ALA A 66 -6.46 0.69 -8.56
CA ALA A 66 -5.35 1.15 -9.39
C ALA A 66 -4.94 2.59 -9.05
N ALA A 67 -5.91 3.48 -8.81
CA ALA A 67 -5.66 4.86 -8.44
C ALA A 67 -4.85 4.98 -7.14
N LEU A 68 -5.12 4.13 -6.15
CA LEU A 68 -4.34 4.09 -4.90
C LEU A 68 -2.84 3.79 -5.11
N ARG A 69 -2.45 3.17 -6.24
CA ARG A 69 -1.05 2.80 -6.56
C ARG A 69 -0.38 3.77 -7.50
N LEU A 70 -1.07 4.13 -8.57
CA LEU A 70 -0.51 4.92 -9.66
C LEU A 70 -0.56 6.41 -9.38
N GLY A 71 -1.50 6.84 -8.51
CA GLY A 71 -1.80 8.25 -8.33
C GLY A 71 -2.57 8.84 -9.51
N ARG A 72 -2.99 10.09 -9.36
CA ARG A 72 -3.89 10.77 -10.29
C ARG A 72 -3.32 10.92 -11.70
N ASP A 73 -2.10 11.43 -11.82
CA ASP A 73 -1.50 11.75 -13.12
C ASP A 73 -1.45 10.53 -14.05
N LEU A 74 -0.96 9.39 -13.53
CA LEU A 74 -0.88 8.15 -14.30
C LEU A 74 -2.24 7.51 -14.57
N MET A 75 -3.23 7.66 -13.66
CA MET A 75 -4.59 7.17 -13.93
C MET A 75 -5.26 7.93 -15.08
N ILE A 76 -5.05 9.24 -15.16
CA ILE A 76 -5.57 10.05 -16.26
C ILE A 76 -4.85 9.66 -17.55
N GLU A 77 -3.51 9.56 -17.54
CA GLU A 77 -2.72 9.25 -18.74
C GLU A 77 -3.03 7.86 -19.32
N VAL A 78 -3.09 6.84 -18.46
CA VAL A 78 -3.19 5.44 -18.91
C VAL A 78 -4.63 4.96 -19.04
N TYR A 79 -5.52 5.40 -18.15
CA TYR A 79 -6.90 4.89 -18.06
C TYR A 79 -7.97 5.94 -18.38
N GLY A 80 -7.61 7.22 -18.53
CA GLY A 80 -8.60 8.30 -18.70
C GLY A 80 -9.52 8.47 -17.49
N TRP A 81 -9.07 8.04 -16.31
CA TRP A 81 -9.81 8.08 -15.07
C TRP A 81 -9.22 9.15 -14.16
N ASP A 82 -9.98 10.21 -13.89
CA ASP A 82 -9.59 11.19 -12.86
C ASP A 82 -10.15 10.73 -11.49
N PRO A 83 -9.32 10.26 -10.55
CA PRO A 83 -9.78 9.83 -9.23
C PRO A 83 -10.30 10.99 -8.36
N ASP A 84 -10.02 12.26 -8.66
CA ASP A 84 -10.64 13.37 -7.94
C ASP A 84 -12.09 13.64 -8.41
N GLU A 85 -12.41 13.28 -9.66
CA GLU A 85 -13.77 13.40 -10.20
C GLU A 85 -14.60 12.12 -10.02
N ARG A 86 -13.97 10.96 -10.21
CA ARG A 86 -14.62 9.64 -10.22
C ARG A 86 -14.37 8.82 -8.95
N GLY A 87 -13.37 9.23 -8.17
CA GLY A 87 -13.07 8.70 -6.84
C GLY A 87 -11.85 7.76 -6.77
N TRP A 88 -11.30 7.72 -5.54
CA TRP A 88 -10.21 6.85 -5.06
C TRP A 88 -10.72 5.56 -4.38
#